data_AF-A0A739TL92-F1
#
_entry.id   AF-A0A739TL92-F1
#
_cell.length_a   1.000
_cell.length_b   1.000
_cell.length_c   1.000
_cell.angle_alpha   90.00
_cell.angle_beta   90.00
_cell.angle_gamma   90.00
#
_symmetry.space_group_name_H-M   'P 1'
#
loop_
_entity.id
_entity.type
_entity.pdbx_description
1 polymer ?
#
loop_
_entity_poly.entity_id
_entity_poly.type
_entity_poly.pdbx_seq_one_letter_code
_entity_poly.pdbx_strand_id
1 'polypeptide(L)'
;MSGNTETHYGYDALGRRTRKATYGRHTGHTARSRTDFVWVRFRLLQENVQQQGWRTYLYDAEQPYTPVVSVTGKGESRQVWYCHTDVTGTPQEVTAADGTLVWAGYIRGFGENAADISNSGAYFHQPLRLPGQYFDDETGLHYNLFRYYAPECGRFVSQDPIGLAGGLNLYQYAPNPIRWIDPLGLAILEHQSNFDAARRTGFENAGMTNPEDVTFSKVDPKTGTVVEFKGPNGAKVAYDAPHADMDVTAGHDKPHVGWQSAGKRGSGGANRGNITYDGPQHPHRSDSKGDDKC
;
A
#
# COMPACT_ATOMS: atom_id res chain seq x y z
N MET A 1 11.78 -19.11 21.32
CA MET A 1 12.77 -19.37 20.25
C MET A 1 13.94 -20.14 20.84
N SER A 2 14.32 -21.30 20.30
CA SER A 2 15.50 -22.03 20.78
C SER A 2 16.76 -21.32 20.27
N GLY A 3 17.73 -21.03 21.15
CA GLY A 3 18.97 -20.30 20.81
C GLY A 3 19.95 -21.01 19.85
N ASN A 4 19.51 -22.05 19.14
CA ASN A 4 20.35 -22.94 18.32
C ASN A 4 20.20 -22.73 16.81
N THR A 5 19.45 -21.71 16.38
CA THR A 5 19.27 -21.37 14.95
C THR A 5 19.67 -19.95 14.66
N GLU A 6 20.05 -19.70 13.41
CA GLU A 6 20.38 -18.39 12.87
C GLU A 6 19.68 -18.24 11.53
N THR A 7 19.04 -17.10 11.27
CA THR A 7 18.36 -16.81 10.00
C THR A 7 19.07 -15.68 9.28
N HIS A 8 19.37 -15.92 8.01
CA HIS A 8 19.96 -14.92 7.10
C HIS A 8 18.93 -14.45 6.10
N TYR A 9 18.95 -13.14 5.82
CA TYR A 9 18.09 -12.50 4.84
C TYR A 9 18.94 -11.95 3.69
N GLY A 10 18.53 -12.23 2.46
CA GLY A 10 19.14 -11.69 1.24
C GLY A 10 18.23 -10.65 0.61
N TYR A 11 18.81 -9.56 0.10
CA TYR A 11 18.08 -8.45 -0.51
C TYR A 11 18.68 -8.09 -1.87
N ASP A 12 17.87 -7.53 -2.75
CA ASP A 12 18.35 -6.91 -3.98
C ASP A 12 18.72 -5.43 -3.77
N ALA A 13 19.24 -4.79 -4.83
CA ALA A 13 19.67 -3.39 -4.79
C ALA A 13 18.54 -2.39 -4.54
N LEU A 14 17.27 -2.80 -4.64
CA LEU A 14 16.10 -1.98 -4.33
C LEU A 14 15.60 -2.19 -2.90
N GLY A 15 16.31 -2.99 -2.09
CA GLY A 15 15.94 -3.28 -0.70
C GLY A 15 14.87 -4.36 -0.54
N ARG A 16 14.48 -5.06 -1.63
CA ARG A 16 13.46 -6.11 -1.57
C ARG A 16 14.11 -7.42 -1.15
N ARG A 17 13.50 -8.11 -0.18
CA ARG A 17 14.00 -9.41 0.26
C ARG A 17 13.86 -10.45 -0.84
N THR A 18 14.97 -11.01 -1.30
CA THR A 18 15.02 -12.08 -2.31
C THR A 18 15.11 -13.47 -1.68
N ARG A 19 15.55 -13.57 -0.42
CA ARG A 19 15.66 -14.84 0.30
C ARG A 19 15.55 -14.67 1.82
N LYS A 20 14.99 -15.67 2.49
CA LYS A 20 15.29 -16.00 3.88
C LYS A 20 15.76 -17.46 4.01
N ALA A 21 16.74 -17.72 4.86
CA ALA A 21 17.24 -19.08 5.10
C ALA A 21 17.67 -19.25 6.56
N THR A 22 17.21 -20.32 7.20
CA THR A 22 17.53 -20.63 8.59
C THR A 22 18.49 -21.80 8.67
N TYR A 23 19.54 -21.65 9.47
CA TYR A 23 20.61 -22.62 9.68
C TYR A 23 20.66 -23.05 11.15
N GLY A 24 21.19 -24.24 11.41
CA GLY A 24 21.57 -24.63 12.76
C GLY A 24 22.94 -24.06 13.10
N ARG A 25 23.04 -23.29 14.19
CA ARG A 25 24.27 -22.55 14.56
C ARG A 25 25.51 -23.44 14.71
N HIS A 26 25.31 -24.73 15.01
CA HIS A 26 26.39 -25.71 15.24
C HIS A 26 26.31 -26.97 14.37
N THR A 27 25.35 -27.06 13.43
CA THR A 27 25.08 -28.31 12.68
C THR A 27 25.38 -28.19 11.18
N GLY A 28 26.13 -27.17 10.75
CA GLY A 28 26.69 -27.04 9.40
C GLY A 28 26.07 -25.94 8.52
N HIS A 29 26.56 -25.85 7.28
CA HIS A 29 26.22 -24.79 6.31
C HIS A 29 24.96 -25.06 5.47
N THR A 30 24.24 -26.13 5.74
CA THR A 30 23.02 -26.48 4.99
C THR A 30 21.81 -25.80 5.64
N ALA A 31 21.03 -25.08 4.83
CA ALA A 31 19.80 -24.45 5.29
C ALA A 31 18.77 -25.53 5.70
N ARG A 32 18.20 -25.37 6.90
CA ARG A 32 17.09 -26.19 7.43
C ARG A 32 15.76 -25.80 6.80
N SER A 33 15.58 -24.52 6.54
CA SER A 33 14.46 -23.96 5.81
C SER A 33 14.96 -22.83 4.93
N ARG A 34 14.29 -22.63 3.80
CA ARG A 34 14.58 -21.55 2.86
C ARG A 34 13.30 -21.11 2.17
N THR A 35 13.15 -19.80 2.01
CA THR A 35 12.14 -19.20 1.14
C THR A 35 12.82 -18.24 0.19
N ASP A 36 12.59 -18.39 -1.11
CA ASP A 36 12.99 -17.42 -2.12
C ASP A 36 11.77 -16.58 -2.54
N PHE A 37 11.99 -15.30 -2.86
CA PHE A 37 10.92 -14.34 -3.15
C PHE A 37 11.11 -13.72 -4.53
N VAL A 38 10.00 -13.52 -5.24
CA VAL A 38 9.93 -12.84 -6.54
C VAL A 38 8.98 -11.67 -6.42
N TRP A 39 9.38 -10.53 -6.98
CA TRP A 39 8.68 -9.26 -6.83
C TRP A 39 8.25 -8.69 -8.17
N VAL A 40 7.10 -8.03 -8.19
CA VAL A 40 6.70 -7.10 -9.26
C VAL A 40 6.70 -5.69 -8.67
N ARG A 41 7.61 -4.83 -9.14
CA ARG A 41 7.91 -3.55 -8.46
C ARG A 41 8.21 -3.81 -6.96
N PHE A 42 7.45 -3.21 -6.05
CA PHE A 42 7.57 -3.39 -4.59
C PHE A 42 6.50 -4.30 -3.97
N ARG A 43 5.77 -5.06 -4.80
CA ARG A 43 4.76 -6.01 -4.36
C ARG A 43 5.23 -7.44 -4.55
N LEU A 44 5.02 -8.27 -3.53
CA LEU A 44 5.38 -9.68 -3.57
C LEU A 44 4.56 -10.37 -4.66
N LEU A 45 5.21 -11.02 -5.62
CA LEU A 45 4.54 -11.78 -6.68
C LEU A 45 4.49 -13.26 -6.34
N GLN A 46 5.63 -13.82 -5.93
CA GLN A 46 5.73 -15.24 -5.59
C GLN A 46 6.67 -15.47 -4.42
N GLU A 47 6.39 -16.54 -3.69
CA GLU A 47 7.34 -17.17 -2.79
C GLU A 47 7.58 -18.63 -3.22
N ASN A 48 8.78 -19.14 -2.95
CA ASN A 48 9.10 -20.55 -3.07
C ASN A 48 9.62 -21.05 -1.74
N VAL A 49 8.75 -21.72 -0.98
CA VAL A 49 9.10 -22.28 0.33
C VAL A 49 9.67 -23.68 0.11
N GLN A 50 10.85 -23.96 0.66
CA GLN A 50 11.48 -25.26 0.59
C GLN A 50 10.50 -26.35 1.06
N GLN A 51 10.37 -27.42 0.27
CA GLN A 51 9.41 -28.53 0.46
C GLN A 51 7.92 -28.24 0.18
N GLN A 52 7.47 -26.98 0.17
CA GLN A 52 6.07 -26.63 -0.20
C GLN A 52 5.94 -26.16 -1.66
N GLY A 53 7.03 -25.64 -2.23
CA GLY A 53 7.09 -25.17 -3.61
C GLY A 53 6.61 -23.73 -3.79
N TRP A 54 6.23 -23.42 -5.04
CA TRP A 54 5.86 -22.07 -5.45
C TRP A 54 4.43 -21.72 -5.05
N ARG A 55 4.26 -20.51 -4.52
CA ARG A 55 2.99 -19.82 -4.36
C ARG A 55 3.03 -18.49 -5.11
N THR A 56 2.01 -18.22 -5.90
CA THR A 56 1.82 -16.95 -6.63
C THR A 56 0.67 -16.18 -6.02
N TYR A 57 0.84 -14.88 -5.81
CA TYR A 57 -0.21 -13.99 -5.30
C TYR A 57 -0.79 -13.13 -6.43
N LEU A 58 -2.11 -13.05 -6.47
CA LEU A 58 -2.86 -12.14 -7.32
C LEU A 58 -3.57 -11.14 -6.43
N TYR A 59 -3.53 -9.88 -6.84
CA TYR A 59 -4.03 -8.75 -6.08
C TYR A 59 -5.13 -8.06 -6.85
N ASP A 60 -5.94 -7.32 -6.12
CA ASP A 60 -6.93 -6.43 -6.70
C ASP A 60 -6.24 -5.38 -7.60
N ALA A 61 -6.89 -5.06 -8.71
CA ALA A 61 -6.33 -4.15 -9.71
C ALA A 61 -6.39 -2.68 -9.25
N GLU A 62 -7.37 -2.33 -8.42
CA GLU A 62 -7.62 -1.00 -7.87
C GLU A 62 -6.99 -0.85 -6.48
N GLN A 63 -6.81 -1.95 -5.75
CA GLN A 63 -6.16 -1.98 -4.43
C GLN A 63 -4.90 -2.85 -4.47
N PRO A 64 -3.74 -2.27 -4.83
CA PRO A 64 -2.58 -3.07 -5.21
C PRO A 64 -2.01 -3.93 -4.08
N TYR A 65 -2.33 -3.69 -2.81
CA TYR A 65 -1.86 -4.51 -1.69
C TYR A 65 -2.93 -5.43 -1.10
N THR A 66 -4.12 -5.50 -1.71
CA THR A 66 -5.21 -6.40 -1.32
C THR A 66 -5.09 -7.71 -2.08
N PRO A 67 -4.66 -8.82 -1.45
CA PRO A 67 -4.60 -10.11 -2.11
C PRO A 67 -6.02 -10.67 -2.31
N VAL A 68 -6.28 -11.19 -3.50
CA VAL A 68 -7.58 -11.78 -3.87
C VAL A 68 -7.46 -13.29 -4.04
N VAL A 69 -6.34 -13.75 -4.59
CA VAL A 69 -6.09 -15.17 -4.85
C VAL A 69 -4.63 -15.51 -4.58
N SER A 70 -4.38 -16.69 -4.04
CA SER A 70 -3.08 -17.35 -4.14
C SER A 70 -3.17 -18.67 -4.89
N VAL A 71 -2.11 -19.01 -5.63
CA VAL A 71 -2.06 -20.21 -6.46
C VAL A 71 -0.82 -21.02 -6.11
N THR A 72 -0.99 -22.30 -5.81
CA THR A 72 0.10 -23.25 -5.55
C THR A 72 0.07 -24.41 -6.56
N GLY A 73 1.16 -25.18 -6.64
CA GLY A 73 1.26 -26.31 -7.57
C GLY A 73 1.49 -25.89 -9.03
N LYS A 74 1.50 -26.86 -9.95
CA LYS A 74 1.72 -26.65 -11.39
C LYS A 74 0.92 -27.65 -12.21
N GLY A 75 0.45 -27.25 -13.39
CA GLY A 75 -0.33 -28.13 -14.27
C GLY A 75 -1.59 -28.64 -13.58
N GLU A 76 -1.79 -29.95 -13.59
CA GLU A 76 -2.96 -30.60 -13.00
C GLU A 76 -2.99 -30.58 -11.46
N SER A 77 -1.85 -30.38 -10.78
CA SER A 77 -1.79 -30.24 -9.32
C SER A 77 -2.00 -28.79 -8.84
N ARG A 78 -2.40 -27.89 -9.75
CA ARG A 78 -2.64 -26.48 -9.41
C ARG A 78 -3.82 -26.36 -8.45
N GLN A 79 -3.60 -25.65 -7.35
CA GLN A 79 -4.62 -25.31 -6.38
C GLN A 79 -4.80 -23.79 -6.34
N VAL A 80 -6.06 -23.36 -6.17
CA VAL A 80 -6.46 -21.96 -6.11
C VAL A 80 -7.08 -21.71 -4.74
N TRP A 81 -6.59 -20.68 -4.07
CA TRP A 81 -7.00 -20.28 -2.73
C TRP A 81 -7.51 -18.85 -2.80
N TYR A 82 -8.73 -18.61 -2.33
CA TYR A 82 -9.38 -17.30 -2.36
C TYR A 82 -9.15 -16.60 -1.03
N CYS A 83 -8.58 -15.40 -1.08
CA CYS A 83 -8.33 -14.58 0.10
C CYS A 83 -9.53 -13.65 0.34
N HIS A 84 -10.03 -13.62 1.57
CA HIS A 84 -11.06 -12.70 2.02
C HIS A 84 -10.41 -11.71 2.97
N THR A 85 -10.49 -10.41 2.66
CA THR A 85 -9.77 -9.37 3.37
C THR A 85 -10.71 -8.42 4.11
N ASP A 86 -10.18 -7.71 5.10
CA ASP A 86 -10.85 -6.53 5.64
C ASP A 86 -10.78 -5.33 4.66
N VAL A 87 -11.33 -4.19 5.09
CA VAL A 87 -11.40 -2.94 4.31
C VAL A 87 -10.03 -2.35 3.93
N THR A 88 -8.96 -2.76 4.60
CA THR A 88 -7.59 -2.31 4.31
C THR A 88 -6.85 -3.26 3.37
N GLY A 89 -7.39 -4.46 3.15
CA GLY A 89 -6.72 -5.52 2.39
C GLY A 89 -5.97 -6.53 3.26
N THR A 90 -6.16 -6.52 4.58
CA THR A 90 -5.57 -7.53 5.47
C THR A 90 -6.34 -8.85 5.34
N PRO A 91 -5.69 -10.00 4.99
CA PRO A 91 -6.37 -11.28 4.91
C PRO A 91 -6.96 -11.71 6.25
N GLN A 92 -8.27 -11.97 6.28
CA GLN A 92 -9.00 -12.50 7.43
C GLN A 92 -9.26 -14.00 7.30
N GLU A 93 -9.56 -14.45 6.07
CA GLU A 93 -9.87 -15.85 5.78
C GLU A 93 -9.29 -16.28 4.43
N VAL A 94 -9.08 -17.58 4.26
CA VAL A 94 -8.72 -18.21 3.00
C VAL A 94 -9.58 -19.45 2.78
N THR A 95 -10.16 -19.57 1.60
CA THR A 95 -10.98 -20.72 1.20
C THR A 95 -10.40 -21.45 -0.02
N ALA A 96 -10.62 -22.76 -0.08
CA ALA A 96 -10.41 -23.55 -1.28
C ALA A 96 -11.44 -23.22 -2.37
N ALA A 97 -11.25 -23.76 -3.58
CA ALA A 97 -12.14 -23.51 -4.71
C ALA A 97 -13.59 -24.03 -4.53
N ASP A 98 -13.80 -24.99 -3.63
CA ASP A 98 -15.12 -25.49 -3.25
C ASP A 98 -15.77 -24.71 -2.10
N GLY A 99 -15.11 -23.65 -1.61
CA GLY A 99 -15.57 -22.84 -0.48
C GLY A 99 -15.14 -23.36 0.90
N THR A 100 -14.40 -24.47 0.97
CA THR A 100 -13.89 -24.98 2.26
C THR A 100 -12.93 -23.99 2.91
N LEU A 101 -13.18 -23.62 4.17
CA LEU A 101 -12.29 -22.76 4.95
C LEU A 101 -10.98 -23.49 5.29
N VAL A 102 -9.87 -23.01 4.74
CA VAL A 102 -8.54 -23.61 4.96
C VAL A 102 -7.70 -22.84 5.96
N TRP A 103 -7.99 -21.55 6.17
CA TRP A 103 -7.34 -20.71 7.17
C TRP A 103 -8.25 -19.54 7.54
N ALA A 104 -8.28 -19.17 8.81
CA ALA A 104 -8.84 -17.91 9.32
C ALA A 104 -7.96 -17.40 10.46
N GLY A 105 -7.65 -16.11 10.44
CA GLY A 105 -6.82 -15.47 11.46
C GLY A 105 -7.63 -14.62 12.44
N TYR A 106 -7.30 -14.66 13.72
CA TYR A 106 -7.80 -13.71 14.71
C TYR A 106 -6.85 -12.52 14.81
N ILE A 107 -7.06 -11.53 13.94
CA ILE A 107 -6.17 -10.38 13.75
C ILE A 107 -6.60 -9.21 14.62
N ARG A 108 -5.71 -8.75 15.49
CA ARG A 108 -5.91 -7.54 16.32
C ARG A 108 -5.63 -6.28 15.52
N GLY A 109 -6.08 -5.13 16.01
CA GLY A 109 -6.06 -3.87 15.26
C GLY A 109 -4.69 -3.46 14.69
N PHE A 110 -3.59 -3.82 15.34
CA PHE A 110 -2.23 -3.56 14.86
C PHE A 110 -1.58 -4.77 14.16
N GLY A 111 -2.39 -5.66 13.59
CA GLY A 111 -1.93 -6.76 12.74
C GLY A 111 -1.42 -8.00 13.48
N GLU A 112 -1.39 -8.02 14.83
CA GLU A 112 -1.05 -9.22 15.59
C GLU A 112 -2.07 -10.31 15.32
N ASN A 113 -1.60 -11.43 14.77
CA ASN A 113 -2.43 -12.62 14.61
C ASN A 113 -2.33 -13.47 15.89
N ALA A 114 -3.37 -13.42 16.71
CA ALA A 114 -3.37 -14.05 18.03
C ALA A 114 -3.82 -15.52 18.01
N ALA A 115 -4.46 -15.99 16.93
CA ALA A 115 -4.83 -17.39 16.75
C ALA A 115 -5.20 -17.69 15.28
N ASP A 116 -4.96 -18.92 14.85
CA ASP A 116 -5.40 -19.44 13.55
C ASP A 116 -6.44 -20.55 13.73
N ILE A 117 -7.42 -20.62 12.83
CA ILE A 117 -8.41 -21.70 12.74
C ILE A 117 -8.39 -22.29 11.32
N SER A 118 -8.52 -23.62 11.20
CA SER A 118 -8.70 -24.34 9.93
C SER A 118 -9.79 -25.38 10.07
N ASN A 119 -10.70 -25.47 9.10
CA ASN A 119 -11.75 -26.48 9.06
C ASN A 119 -11.47 -27.60 8.03
N SER A 120 -10.29 -27.58 7.40
CA SER A 120 -9.91 -28.53 6.35
C SER A 120 -9.17 -29.76 6.87
N GLY A 121 -8.77 -29.77 8.15
CA GLY A 121 -7.88 -30.78 8.73
C GLY A 121 -6.42 -30.71 8.23
N ALA A 122 -6.15 -29.87 7.23
CA ALA A 122 -4.81 -29.59 6.72
C ALA A 122 -4.30 -28.24 7.23
N TYR A 123 -2.99 -28.18 7.47
CA TYR A 123 -2.32 -26.92 7.79
C TYR A 123 -2.16 -26.07 6.53
N PHE A 124 -2.64 -24.83 6.57
CA PHE A 124 -2.44 -23.84 5.53
C PHE A 124 -1.66 -22.66 6.09
N HIS A 125 -0.47 -22.40 5.54
CA HIS A 125 0.34 -21.26 5.97
C HIS A 125 -0.06 -20.00 5.18
N GLN A 126 -0.64 -19.00 5.84
CA GLN A 126 -0.95 -17.69 5.26
C GLN A 126 0.01 -16.63 5.83
N PRO A 127 1.08 -16.23 5.11
CA PRO A 127 2.10 -15.34 5.67
C PRO A 127 1.81 -13.84 5.46
N LEU A 128 0.91 -13.45 4.55
CA LEU A 128 0.58 -12.03 4.38
C LEU A 128 -0.14 -11.50 5.63
N ARG A 129 0.16 -10.27 6.02
CA ARG A 129 -0.40 -9.59 7.20
C ARG A 129 -1.08 -8.29 6.76
N LEU A 130 -0.89 -7.19 7.51
CA LEU A 130 -1.30 -5.87 7.04
C LEU A 130 -0.72 -5.59 5.63
N PRO A 131 -1.33 -4.70 4.84
CA PRO A 131 -0.91 -4.44 3.46
C PRO A 131 0.60 -4.20 3.34
N GLY A 132 1.26 -4.95 2.45
CA GLY A 132 2.71 -4.92 2.25
C GLY A 132 3.55 -5.80 3.19
N GLN A 133 2.95 -6.39 4.22
CA GLN A 133 3.66 -7.15 5.25
C GLN A 133 3.68 -8.66 5.01
N TYR A 134 4.80 -9.29 5.38
CA TYR A 134 5.01 -10.73 5.37
C TYR A 134 5.48 -11.22 6.73
N PHE A 135 4.83 -12.24 7.29
CA PHE A 135 5.17 -12.81 8.59
C PHE A 135 6.40 -13.70 8.57
N ASP A 136 7.32 -13.47 9.50
CA ASP A 136 8.50 -14.31 9.71
C ASP A 136 8.38 -15.11 11.00
N ASP A 137 8.00 -16.39 10.89
CA ASP A 137 7.86 -17.32 12.02
C ASP A 137 9.10 -17.34 12.93
N GLU A 138 10.28 -17.20 12.34
CA GLU A 138 11.54 -17.30 13.07
C GLU A 138 11.81 -16.13 14.02
N THR A 139 11.18 -14.97 13.79
CA THR A 139 11.33 -13.76 14.63
C THR A 139 10.03 -13.29 15.27
N GLY A 140 8.87 -13.73 14.77
CA GLY A 140 7.57 -13.15 15.12
C GLY A 140 7.35 -11.74 14.54
N LEU A 141 8.33 -11.19 13.81
CA LEU A 141 8.23 -9.88 13.18
C LEU A 141 7.55 -9.99 11.82
N HIS A 142 7.01 -8.87 11.38
CA HIS A 142 6.47 -8.70 10.04
C HIS A 142 7.52 -7.96 9.20
N TYR A 143 8.04 -8.62 8.18
CA TYR A 143 8.83 -7.96 7.15
C TYR A 143 7.93 -6.98 6.38
N ASN A 144 8.24 -5.69 6.48
CA ASN A 144 7.53 -4.61 5.78
C ASN A 144 8.53 -3.84 4.92
N LEU A 145 8.99 -4.51 3.86
CA LEU A 145 9.91 -4.04 2.84
C LEU A 145 11.20 -3.36 3.36
N PHE A 146 11.14 -2.08 3.71
CA PHE A 146 12.28 -1.31 4.22
C PHE A 146 12.47 -1.39 5.74
N ARG A 147 11.47 -1.90 6.47
CA ARG A 147 11.52 -2.04 7.94
C ARG A 147 10.94 -3.38 8.40
N TYR A 148 11.25 -3.71 9.65
CA TYR A 148 10.60 -4.81 10.38
C TYR A 148 9.61 -4.24 11.38
N TYR A 149 8.41 -4.81 11.41
CA TYR A 149 7.29 -4.38 12.23
C TYR A 149 7.02 -5.40 13.34
N ALA A 150 6.91 -4.91 14.58
CA ALA A 150 6.55 -5.70 15.75
C ALA A 150 5.04 -5.51 16.04
N PRO A 151 4.18 -6.45 15.63
CA PRO A 151 2.72 -6.29 15.77
C PRO A 151 2.27 -6.24 17.23
N GLU A 152 2.96 -6.95 18.12
CA GLU A 152 2.73 -6.96 19.58
C GLU A 152 2.85 -5.57 20.23
N CYS A 153 3.65 -4.68 19.63
CA CYS A 153 3.89 -3.31 20.11
C CYS A 153 3.27 -2.24 19.18
N GLY A 154 2.67 -2.64 18.07
CA GLY A 154 2.10 -1.77 17.06
C GLY A 154 3.09 -0.82 16.36
N ARG A 155 4.37 -1.18 16.24
CA ARG A 155 5.43 -0.26 15.77
C ARG A 155 6.56 -0.94 15.01
N PHE A 156 7.34 -0.15 14.28
CA PHE A 156 8.60 -0.61 13.68
C PHE A 156 9.70 -0.79 14.75
N VAL A 157 10.61 -1.73 14.50
CA VAL A 157 11.76 -2.01 15.38
C VAL A 157 12.99 -1.15 15.08
N SER A 158 12.96 -0.41 13.96
CA SER A 158 14.01 0.51 13.53
C SER A 158 13.42 1.88 13.23
N GLN A 159 14.25 2.92 13.33
CA GLN A 159 13.88 4.26 12.89
C GLN A 159 13.57 4.29 11.39
N ASP A 160 12.72 5.22 10.99
CA ASP A 160 12.40 5.49 9.60
C ASP A 160 13.66 5.89 8.81
N PRO A 161 14.04 5.16 7.74
CA PRO A 161 15.23 5.49 6.97
C PRO A 161 15.10 6.80 6.17
N ILE A 162 13.87 7.30 5.95
CA ILE A 162 13.66 8.65 5.38
C ILE A 162 13.57 9.74 6.48
N GLY A 163 13.79 9.37 7.74
CA GLY A 163 13.83 10.28 8.88
C GLY A 163 12.52 11.01 9.09
N LEU A 164 12.60 12.31 9.38
CA LEU A 164 11.43 13.15 9.68
C LEU A 164 10.48 13.34 8.49
N ALA A 165 10.88 12.94 7.27
CA ALA A 165 9.98 12.93 6.12
C ALA A 165 8.86 11.88 6.26
N GLY A 166 9.08 10.80 7.02
CA GLY A 166 8.06 9.81 7.38
C GLY A 166 7.18 10.24 8.57
N GLY A 167 7.50 11.36 9.23
CA GLY A 167 6.77 11.91 10.37
C GLY A 167 7.65 12.09 11.61
N LEU A 168 7.06 12.71 12.65
CA LEU A 168 7.77 13.00 13.91
C LEU A 168 8.08 11.75 14.74
N ASN A 169 7.26 10.70 14.61
CA ASN A 169 7.48 9.44 15.31
C ASN A 169 8.15 8.43 14.36
N LEU A 170 9.47 8.31 14.47
CA LEU A 170 10.30 7.47 13.59
C LEU A 170 10.01 5.96 13.66
N TYR A 171 9.20 5.51 14.62
CA TYR A 171 8.85 4.09 14.79
C TYR A 171 7.37 3.79 14.46
N GLN A 172 6.59 4.80 14.07
CA GLN A 172 5.17 4.64 13.80
C GLN A 172 4.92 3.86 12.51
N TYR A 173 3.96 2.94 12.54
CA TYR A 173 3.38 2.32 11.33
C TYR A 173 2.35 3.24 10.69
N ALA A 174 1.12 3.21 11.21
CA ALA A 174 0.03 4.07 10.80
C ALA A 174 -0.72 4.54 12.06
N PRO A 175 -1.12 5.82 12.18
CA PRO A 175 -1.78 6.31 13.39
C PRO A 175 -3.13 5.62 13.67
N ASN A 176 -3.77 5.11 12.63
CA ASN A 176 -4.99 4.30 12.65
C ASN A 176 -4.87 3.22 11.55
N PRO A 177 -4.53 1.97 11.92
CA PRO A 177 -4.32 0.88 10.98
C PRO A 177 -5.62 0.39 10.30
N ILE A 178 -6.79 0.90 10.71
CA ILE A 178 -8.08 0.60 10.06
C ILE A 178 -8.32 1.51 8.84
N ARG A 179 -7.72 2.70 8.82
CA ARG A 179 -7.91 3.70 7.74
C ARG A 179 -6.67 3.86 6.86
N TRP A 180 -5.49 3.65 7.44
CA TRP A 180 -4.23 3.98 6.81
C TRP A 180 -3.30 2.77 6.78
N ILE A 181 -2.50 2.68 5.72
CA ILE A 181 -1.58 1.57 5.47
C ILE A 181 -0.18 2.12 5.20
N ASP A 182 0.88 1.36 5.51
CA ASP A 182 2.26 1.69 5.10
C ASP A 182 2.88 0.46 4.42
N PRO A 183 2.61 0.25 3.11
CA PRO A 183 3.02 -0.97 2.42
C PRO A 183 4.51 -1.09 2.12
N LEU A 184 5.24 0.01 2.27
CA LEU A 184 6.69 0.05 2.04
C LEU A 184 7.46 0.06 3.38
N GLY A 185 6.79 0.37 4.49
CA GLY A 185 7.48 0.65 5.73
C GLY A 185 8.29 1.95 5.63
N LEU A 186 7.77 3.01 5.01
CA LEU A 186 8.43 4.32 4.88
C LEU A 186 7.49 5.49 5.16
N ALA A 187 6.25 5.40 4.69
CA ALA A 187 5.32 6.50 4.77
C ALA A 187 3.89 5.99 4.70
N ILE A 188 3.03 6.66 5.46
CA ILE A 188 1.62 6.34 5.54
C ILE A 188 0.95 6.72 4.23
N LEU A 189 0.31 5.76 3.58
CA LEU A 189 -0.64 6.00 2.50
C LEU A 189 -2.04 6.06 3.09
N GLU A 190 -2.74 7.16 2.82
CA GLU A 190 -4.20 7.13 2.88
C GLU A 190 -4.71 6.37 1.67
N HIS A 191 -5.40 5.26 1.92
CA HIS A 191 -5.94 4.43 0.85
C HIS A 191 -7.02 5.21 0.09
N GLN A 192 -6.71 5.69 -1.13
CA GLN A 192 -7.68 6.24 -2.07
C GLN A 192 -7.46 5.56 -3.44
N SER A 193 -8.42 4.74 -3.87
CA SER A 193 -8.24 3.71 -4.91
C SER A 193 -8.30 4.19 -6.36
N ASN A 194 -8.71 5.44 -6.62
CA ASN A 194 -8.88 5.98 -7.99
C ASN A 194 -9.06 7.51 -8.01
N PHE A 195 -9.23 8.07 -9.22
CA PHE A 195 -9.47 9.50 -9.46
C PHE A 195 -10.63 10.07 -8.63
N ASP A 196 -11.76 9.37 -8.51
CA ASP A 196 -12.93 9.87 -7.77
C ASP A 196 -12.67 10.01 -6.27
N ALA A 197 -11.82 9.14 -5.75
CA ALA A 197 -11.36 9.18 -4.37
C ALA A 197 -10.45 10.40 -4.13
N ALA A 198 -9.43 10.60 -4.97
CA ALA A 198 -8.57 11.79 -4.90
C ALA A 198 -9.33 13.10 -5.11
N ARG A 199 -10.31 13.09 -6.02
CA ARG A 199 -11.22 14.20 -6.27
C ARG A 199 -11.99 14.56 -5.02
N ARG A 200 -12.67 13.59 -4.39
CA ARG A 200 -13.46 13.82 -3.16
C ARG A 200 -12.61 14.45 -2.06
N THR A 201 -11.43 13.89 -1.79
CA THR A 201 -10.50 14.43 -0.78
C THR A 201 -10.03 15.84 -1.14
N GLY A 202 -9.84 16.16 -2.42
CA GLY A 202 -9.51 17.51 -2.87
C GLY A 202 -10.60 18.53 -2.54
N PHE A 203 -11.87 18.17 -2.75
CA PHE A 203 -13.01 19.02 -2.39
C PHE A 203 -13.16 19.19 -0.87
N GLU A 204 -12.93 18.12 -0.09
CA GLU A 204 -12.93 18.17 1.38
C GLU A 204 -11.83 19.09 1.91
N ASN A 205 -10.59 18.94 1.43
CA ASN A 205 -9.45 19.76 1.85
C ASN A 205 -9.59 21.24 1.45
N ALA A 206 -10.23 21.51 0.30
CA ALA A 206 -10.54 22.87 -0.13
C ALA A 206 -11.69 23.51 0.67
N GLY A 207 -12.41 22.74 1.49
CA GLY A 207 -13.64 23.17 2.17
C GLY A 207 -14.81 23.38 1.20
N MET A 208 -14.78 22.73 0.04
CA MET A 208 -15.75 22.86 -1.05
C MET A 208 -16.75 21.69 -1.04
N THR A 209 -17.39 21.44 0.10
CA THR A 209 -18.33 20.31 0.29
C THR A 209 -19.79 20.67 0.03
N ASN A 210 -20.13 21.97 0.00
CA ASN A 210 -21.45 22.45 -0.43
C ASN A 210 -21.44 22.76 -1.94
N PRO A 211 -22.21 22.03 -2.77
CA PRO A 211 -22.18 22.22 -4.23
C PRO A 211 -22.74 23.58 -4.68
N GLU A 212 -23.59 24.24 -3.89
CA GLU A 212 -24.14 25.56 -4.23
C GLU A 212 -23.06 26.66 -4.26
N ASP A 213 -21.96 26.45 -3.55
CA ASP A 213 -20.85 27.39 -3.41
C ASP A 213 -19.71 27.12 -4.42
N VAL A 214 -19.88 26.14 -5.32
CA VAL A 214 -18.85 25.69 -6.27
C VAL A 214 -19.20 26.15 -7.68
N THR A 215 -18.23 26.80 -8.33
CA THR A 215 -18.33 27.22 -9.74
C THR A 215 -17.28 26.53 -10.60
N PHE A 216 -17.62 26.26 -11.86
CA PHE A 216 -16.70 25.69 -12.84
C PHE A 216 -15.94 26.81 -13.53
N SER A 217 -14.62 26.70 -13.58
CA SER A 217 -13.74 27.80 -14.01
C SER A 217 -12.82 27.45 -15.17
N LYS A 218 -12.57 26.16 -15.43
CA LYS A 218 -11.89 25.68 -16.64
C LYS A 218 -12.46 24.35 -17.11
N VAL A 219 -12.41 24.16 -18.42
CA VAL A 219 -12.84 22.95 -19.12
C VAL A 219 -11.71 22.50 -20.04
N ASP A 220 -11.46 21.20 -20.13
CA ASP A 220 -10.56 20.63 -21.13
C ASP A 220 -11.16 20.83 -22.53
N PRO A 221 -10.46 21.49 -23.46
CA PRO A 221 -11.02 21.84 -24.76
C PRO A 221 -11.20 20.64 -25.71
N LYS A 222 -10.57 19.49 -25.43
CA LYS A 222 -10.68 18.29 -26.27
C LYS A 222 -11.87 17.43 -25.85
N THR A 223 -12.07 17.26 -24.54
CA THR A 223 -13.10 16.35 -24.01
C THR A 223 -14.34 17.06 -23.51
N GLY A 224 -14.31 18.39 -23.31
CA GLY A 224 -15.40 19.16 -22.72
C GLY A 224 -15.57 18.92 -21.20
N THR A 225 -14.60 18.26 -20.57
CA THR A 225 -14.65 17.91 -19.15
C THR A 225 -14.24 19.10 -18.28
N VAL A 226 -14.98 19.39 -17.19
CA VAL A 226 -14.56 20.43 -16.23
C VAL A 226 -13.31 19.96 -15.47
N VAL A 227 -12.28 20.79 -15.46
CA VAL A 227 -10.97 20.47 -14.86
C VAL A 227 -10.51 21.45 -13.79
N GLU A 228 -11.26 22.54 -13.55
CA GLU A 228 -11.01 23.47 -12.44
C GLU A 228 -12.31 23.97 -11.83
N PHE A 229 -12.37 23.92 -10.51
CA PHE A 229 -13.49 24.30 -9.67
C PHE A 229 -13.04 25.39 -8.71
N LYS A 230 -13.88 26.42 -8.52
CA LYS A 230 -13.63 27.51 -7.58
C LYS A 230 -14.72 27.54 -6.53
N GLY A 231 -14.29 27.72 -5.29
CA GLY A 231 -15.13 27.93 -4.14
C GLY A 231 -14.97 29.33 -3.57
N PRO A 232 -15.66 29.63 -2.46
CA PRO A 232 -15.62 30.91 -1.80
C PRO A 232 -14.20 31.26 -1.33
N ASN A 233 -13.91 32.56 -1.23
CA ASN A 233 -12.67 33.09 -0.66
C ASN A 233 -11.38 32.54 -1.31
N GLY A 234 -11.44 32.20 -2.59
CA GLY A 234 -10.28 31.73 -3.36
C GLY A 234 -9.96 30.24 -3.20
N ALA A 235 -10.86 29.46 -2.60
CA ALA A 235 -10.76 28.00 -2.60
C ALA A 235 -10.76 27.46 -4.05
N LYS A 236 -10.01 26.40 -4.30
CA LYS A 236 -9.86 25.83 -5.64
C LYS A 236 -9.62 24.34 -5.58
N VAL A 237 -10.15 23.61 -6.56
CA VAL A 237 -9.74 22.25 -6.91
C VAL A 237 -9.44 22.20 -8.41
N ALA A 238 -8.33 21.58 -8.81
CA ALA A 238 -7.97 21.37 -10.21
C ALA A 238 -7.50 19.93 -10.43
N TYR A 239 -7.72 19.42 -11.64
CA TYR A 239 -7.19 18.13 -12.07
C TYR A 239 -5.97 18.40 -12.91
N ASP A 240 -4.84 17.80 -12.57
CA ASP A 240 -3.56 18.16 -13.17
C ASP A 240 -2.84 16.89 -13.68
N ALA A 241 -1.99 17.08 -14.67
CA ALA A 241 -1.15 16.04 -15.25
C ALA A 241 0.21 15.96 -14.54
N PRO A 242 0.93 14.83 -14.67
CA PRO A 242 2.36 14.83 -14.41
C PRO A 242 3.06 15.93 -15.23
N HIS A 243 3.87 16.75 -14.59
CA HIS A 243 4.66 17.79 -15.25
C HIS A 243 6.09 17.85 -14.69
N ALA A 244 7.01 18.48 -15.44
CA ALA A 244 8.46 18.27 -15.30
C ALA A 244 9.11 18.99 -14.11
N ASP A 245 8.35 19.69 -13.26
CA ASP A 245 8.88 20.13 -11.98
C ASP A 245 9.03 18.89 -11.08
N MET A 246 10.27 18.54 -10.80
CA MET A 246 10.66 17.28 -10.16
C MET A 246 10.33 17.24 -8.66
N ASP A 247 9.26 17.90 -8.20
CA ASP A 247 8.79 17.85 -6.83
C ASP A 247 7.93 16.59 -6.62
N VAL A 248 8.64 15.46 -6.55
CA VAL A 248 8.08 14.14 -6.22
C VAL A 248 7.44 14.15 -4.83
N THR A 249 7.89 15.02 -3.93
CA THR A 249 7.31 15.16 -2.58
C THR A 249 5.94 15.84 -2.59
N ALA A 250 5.68 16.74 -3.53
CA ALA A 250 4.37 17.33 -3.78
C ALA A 250 3.56 16.58 -4.86
N GLY A 251 4.06 15.44 -5.38
CA GLY A 251 3.30 14.55 -6.26
C GLY A 251 3.11 15.03 -7.69
N HIS A 252 3.95 15.97 -8.15
CA HIS A 252 3.86 16.54 -9.51
C HIS A 252 4.34 15.59 -10.62
N ASP A 253 5.00 14.48 -10.26
CA ASP A 253 5.44 13.42 -11.18
C ASP A 253 4.33 12.39 -11.49
N LYS A 254 3.13 12.56 -10.90
CA LYS A 254 1.98 11.67 -11.07
C LYS A 254 0.71 12.46 -11.40
N PRO A 255 -0.33 11.81 -11.98
CA PRO A 255 -1.66 12.41 -12.07
C PRO A 255 -2.15 12.79 -10.67
N HIS A 256 -2.64 14.01 -10.52
CA HIS A 256 -3.01 14.53 -9.22
C HIS A 256 -4.22 15.46 -9.26
N VAL A 257 -4.85 15.61 -8.10
CA VAL A 257 -5.87 16.62 -7.85
C VAL A 257 -5.24 17.69 -6.98
N GLY A 258 -4.95 18.85 -7.56
CA GLY A 258 -4.48 20.03 -6.84
C GLY A 258 -5.63 20.70 -6.09
N TRP A 259 -5.41 21.10 -4.85
CA TRP A 259 -6.41 21.79 -4.04
C TRP A 259 -5.82 23.01 -3.31
N GLN A 260 -6.71 23.96 -3.00
CA GLN A 260 -6.41 25.14 -2.22
C GLN A 260 -7.61 25.44 -1.31
N SER A 261 -7.38 25.63 -0.02
CA SER A 261 -8.41 26.09 0.91
C SER A 261 -8.73 27.58 0.72
N ALA A 262 -9.89 28.01 1.25
CA ALA A 262 -10.22 29.43 1.37
C ALA A 262 -9.11 30.23 2.09
N GLY A 263 -8.77 31.42 1.58
CA GLY A 263 -7.79 32.32 2.19
C GLY A 263 -7.17 33.32 1.19
N LYS A 264 -6.86 34.55 1.64
CA LYS A 264 -6.24 35.59 0.80
C LYS A 264 -4.73 35.39 0.63
N ARG A 265 -4.20 35.65 -0.57
CA ARG A 265 -2.75 35.71 -0.83
C ARG A 265 -2.09 36.77 0.04
N GLY A 266 -1.02 36.41 0.75
CA GLY A 266 -0.16 37.35 1.51
C GLY A 266 -0.28 37.30 3.03
N SER A 267 -1.27 36.61 3.59
CA SER A 267 -1.50 36.56 5.06
C SER A 267 -1.41 35.14 5.65
N GLY A 268 -0.84 34.19 4.91
CA GLY A 268 -0.63 32.81 5.39
C GLY A 268 -1.89 31.95 5.56
N GLY A 269 -3.05 32.39 5.04
CA GLY A 269 -4.34 31.75 5.36
C GLY A 269 -4.82 30.63 4.45
N ALA A 270 -4.20 30.40 3.28
CA ALA A 270 -4.64 29.37 2.34
C ALA A 270 -3.66 28.19 2.30
N ASN A 271 -4.11 27.01 2.69
CA ASN A 271 -3.38 25.77 2.55
C ASN A 271 -3.53 25.23 1.12
N ARG A 272 -2.52 24.51 0.64
CA ARG A 272 -2.50 23.89 -0.68
C ARG A 272 -1.86 22.53 -0.61
N GLY A 273 -2.22 21.68 -1.54
CA GLY A 273 -1.57 20.41 -1.74
C GLY A 273 -2.07 19.73 -3.00
N ASN A 274 -1.45 18.59 -3.31
CA ASN A 274 -1.86 17.73 -4.40
C ASN A 274 -2.20 16.36 -3.83
N ILE A 275 -3.20 15.72 -4.41
CA ILE A 275 -3.60 14.35 -4.06
C ILE A 275 -3.35 13.49 -5.28
N THR A 276 -2.27 12.72 -5.25
CA THR A 276 -1.93 11.78 -6.31
C THR A 276 -2.88 10.61 -6.31
N TYR A 277 -3.18 10.05 -7.47
CA TYR A 277 -3.93 8.81 -7.61
C TYR A 277 -3.25 7.86 -8.59
N ASP A 278 -3.44 6.56 -8.36
CA ASP A 278 -3.04 5.53 -9.33
C ASP A 278 -4.26 5.22 -10.22
N GLY A 279 -4.09 5.28 -11.54
CA GLY A 279 -5.18 5.08 -12.51
C GLY A 279 -4.93 5.73 -13.87
N PRO A 280 -5.85 5.57 -14.84
CA PRO A 280 -5.75 6.28 -16.12
C PRO A 280 -5.80 7.79 -15.89
N GLN A 281 -5.00 8.52 -16.65
CA GLN A 281 -4.96 9.98 -16.58
C GLN A 281 -6.32 10.56 -16.99
N HIS A 282 -6.93 11.32 -16.10
CA HIS A 282 -8.17 12.04 -16.38
C HIS A 282 -7.89 13.32 -17.21
N PRO A 283 -8.86 13.85 -17.98
CA PRO A 283 -8.77 15.20 -18.52
C PRO A 283 -8.33 16.19 -17.45
N HIS A 284 -7.37 17.03 -17.79
CA HIS A 284 -6.63 17.85 -16.84
C HIS A 284 -6.49 19.29 -17.33
N ARG A 285 -6.16 20.16 -16.39
CA ARG A 285 -5.80 21.55 -16.61
C ARG A 285 -4.37 21.60 -17.13
N SER A 286 -4.20 22.08 -18.35
CA SER A 286 -2.89 22.34 -18.94
C SER A 286 -2.16 23.47 -18.19
N ASP A 287 -0.85 23.29 -17.98
CA ASP A 287 0.06 24.32 -17.45
C ASP A 287 0.41 25.41 -18.46
N SER A 288 0.17 25.15 -19.74
CA SER A 288 0.22 26.17 -20.79
C SER A 288 -0.79 27.26 -20.42
N LYS A 289 -0.28 28.43 -20.01
CA LYS A 289 -1.08 29.66 -20.07
C LYS A 289 -1.44 29.82 -21.53
N GLY A 290 -2.73 29.72 -21.87
CA GLY A 290 -3.18 29.81 -23.24
C GLY A 290 -2.60 31.05 -23.90
N ASP A 291 -1.91 30.87 -25.02
CA ASP A 291 -1.84 31.92 -26.03
C ASP A 291 -3.27 32.04 -26.58
N ASP A 292 -4.04 32.96 -26.00
CA ASP A 292 -5.25 33.47 -26.64
C ASP A 292 -4.80 34.23 -27.90
N LYS A 293 -4.64 33.50 -29.00
CA LYS A 293 -4.61 34.06 -30.35
C LYS A 293 -5.66 33.36 -31.20
N CYS A 294 -6.88 33.88 -31.13
CA CYS A 294 -7.70 34.17 -32.29
C CYS A 294 -8.03 35.65 -32.25
#